data_AF-A0A947ZBT2-F1
#
_entry.id   AF-A0A947ZBT2-F1
#
_cell.length_a   1.000
_cell.length_b   1.000
_cell.length_c   1.000
_cell.angle_alpha   90.00
_cell.angle_beta   90.00
_cell.angle_gamma   90.00
#
_symmetry.space_group_name_H-M   'P 1'
#
loop_
_entity.id
_entity.type
_entity.pdbx_description
1 polymer ?
#
loop_
_entity_poly.entity_id
_entity_poly.type
_entity_poly.pdbx_seq_one_letter_code
_entity_poly.pdbx_strand_id
1 'polypeptide(L)'
;MDPSKHLYKSMEALVVLALEQLVPPRTVWWNPPQQVVPFDSDITIGPRPFLPEVVILVTHGGPQNGGQVKFWRDLHEFFLYRTARPATRIIRVLYGSANSPQWHRQMVRFYDGSLELDTLPASAQINQLLLLWTTEHFHAMDREAVKIFLSERCQHPPLAGFFSRLKQALFALLQAPMGDFLPKLPPRGLIMEPSFPTSVRRAVTLLGLFPELLRTSMSGKMRRSLTEAGILEESLTGFRPAFPYGHYITQSRDLLGTKLLTTLVKRAVPHLALIRRRWDHRDCLIESIQEACRTTRPEACAFSQFSEEEAMEVGGNPLLLGLRYVLKSRSLDSFGHGLLLREAGLPQDTASLYRLSRMFRGEIPLDPRLEDPLKTRLDQAKEIIESSRGTFKQSIFSVLFKDEAIKVRQVEPLLWLLQQGGPPRARLEPSFPSLVDPSGRAGTVRLLVSGSALAHWKTAHKGQRDKTKELAAKGFSLAAMHPEISRRYLFLDGEWSPKNLGILATSGWTHVYPISALGPVFMKKRFTKKSVWV
;
A
#
# COMPACT_ATOMS: atom_id res chain seq x y z
N MET A 1 11.28 9.57 -9.52
CA MET A 1 11.61 8.53 -8.52
C MET A 1 11.12 9.02 -7.16
N ASP A 2 10.69 8.17 -6.23
CA ASP A 2 10.07 8.56 -4.94
C ASP A 2 11.14 9.08 -3.96
N PRO A 3 11.17 10.39 -3.61
CA PRO A 3 12.16 10.98 -2.72
C PRO A 3 12.24 10.30 -1.35
N SER A 4 11.13 9.73 -0.88
CA SER A 4 11.06 9.03 0.40
C SER A 4 12.00 7.81 0.44
N LYS A 5 12.17 7.13 -0.70
CA LYS A 5 13.06 5.96 -0.79
C LYS A 5 14.53 6.34 -0.65
N HIS A 6 14.92 7.51 -1.16
CA HIS A 6 16.29 8.01 -1.04
C HIS A 6 16.56 8.49 0.39
N LEU A 7 15.59 9.15 1.02
CA LEU A 7 15.69 9.53 2.43
C LEU A 7 15.89 8.29 3.32
N TYR A 8 15.10 7.24 3.10
CA TYR A 8 15.23 5.98 3.85
C TYR A 8 16.60 5.33 3.63
N LYS A 9 17.13 5.37 2.40
CA LYS A 9 18.48 4.91 2.10
C LYS A 9 19.55 5.69 2.89
N SER A 10 19.43 7.02 2.98
CA SER A 10 20.38 7.85 3.72
C SER A 10 20.30 7.64 5.24
N MET A 11 19.10 7.39 5.75
CA MET A 11 18.87 7.00 7.13
C MET A 11 19.51 5.65 7.45
N GLU A 12 19.28 4.62 6.64
CA GLU A 12 19.98 3.32 6.75
C GLU A 12 21.50 3.49 6.70
N ALA A 13 22.03 4.32 5.79
CA ALA A 13 23.46 4.57 5.66
C ALA A 13 24.10 5.16 6.93
N LEU A 14 23.42 6.07 7.63
CA LEU A 14 23.92 6.59 8.92
C LEU A 14 24.06 5.49 9.97
N VAL A 15 23.09 4.57 10.02
CA VAL A 15 23.15 3.42 10.94
C VAL A 15 24.30 2.49 10.53
N VAL A 16 24.47 2.20 9.24
CA VAL A 16 25.59 1.39 8.73
C VAL A 16 26.94 2.01 9.12
N LEU A 17 27.15 3.30 8.84
CA LEU A 17 28.39 4.01 9.17
C LEU A 17 28.69 3.98 10.68
N ALA A 18 27.65 4.13 11.52
CA ALA A 18 27.81 4.06 12.96
C ALA A 18 28.26 2.66 13.39
N LEU A 19 27.65 1.61 12.82
CA LEU A 19 28.00 0.21 13.12
C LEU A 19 29.40 -0.16 12.63
N GLU A 20 29.80 0.26 11.43
CA GLU A 20 31.14 -0.01 10.88
C GLU A 20 32.27 0.53 11.77
N GLN A 21 31.99 1.51 12.65
CA GLN A 21 32.93 2.02 13.65
C GLN A 21 32.86 1.32 15.01
N LEU A 22 31.88 0.44 15.23
CA LEU A 22 31.64 -0.26 16.51
C LEU A 22 32.01 -1.74 16.47
N VAL A 23 31.93 -2.36 15.29
CA VAL A 23 32.18 -3.80 15.12
C VAL A 23 33.37 -4.04 14.19
N PRO A 24 33.98 -5.24 14.20
CA PRO A 24 35.12 -5.53 13.35
C PRO A 24 34.86 -5.22 11.87
N PRO A 25 35.87 -4.77 11.11
CA PRO A 25 35.73 -4.49 9.68
C PRO A 25 35.14 -5.70 8.92
N ARG A 26 34.36 -5.42 7.86
CA ARG A 26 33.73 -6.43 6.99
C ARG A 26 32.74 -7.37 7.69
N THR A 27 32.14 -6.93 8.80
CA THR A 27 31.06 -7.69 9.47
C THR A 27 29.69 -7.04 9.31
N VAL A 28 29.63 -5.76 8.91
CA VAL A 28 28.39 -5.03 8.62
C VAL A 28 28.04 -5.19 7.16
N TRP A 29 26.81 -5.62 6.88
CA TRP A 29 26.30 -5.82 5.53
C TRP A 29 25.00 -5.02 5.36
N TRP A 30 24.92 -4.21 4.31
CA TRP A 30 23.75 -3.37 4.01
C TRP A 30 22.92 -3.97 2.88
N ASN A 31 21.65 -4.30 3.17
CA ASN A 31 20.75 -5.01 2.27
C ASN A 31 21.35 -6.29 1.63
N PRO A 32 22.02 -7.17 2.41
CA PRO A 32 22.59 -8.39 1.87
C PRO A 32 21.50 -9.37 1.43
N PRO A 33 21.69 -10.07 0.29
CA PRO A 33 20.83 -11.17 -0.07
C PRO A 33 20.91 -12.28 0.97
N GLN A 34 19.76 -12.76 1.42
CA GLN A 34 19.65 -13.79 2.44
C GLN A 34 19.26 -15.13 1.83
N GLN A 35 19.98 -16.18 2.19
CA GLN A 35 19.58 -17.56 1.85
C GLN A 35 18.55 -18.10 2.84
N VAL A 36 18.58 -17.62 4.09
CA VAL A 36 17.82 -18.18 5.20
C VAL A 36 16.39 -17.63 5.26
N VAL A 37 16.22 -16.36 4.91
CA VAL A 37 14.92 -15.71 4.84
C VAL A 37 14.70 -15.21 3.41
N PRO A 38 13.48 -15.28 2.85
CA PRO A 38 13.23 -14.99 1.43
C PRO A 38 13.24 -13.48 1.07
N PHE A 39 13.85 -12.64 1.92
CA PHE A 39 13.93 -11.19 1.79
C PHE A 39 15.26 -10.65 2.29
N ASP A 40 15.71 -9.56 1.69
CA ASP A 40 16.90 -8.84 2.15
C ASP A 40 16.54 -8.07 3.44
N SER A 41 17.37 -8.23 4.47
CA SER A 41 17.29 -7.41 5.69
C SER A 41 17.87 -6.04 5.44
N ASP A 42 17.39 -5.02 6.15
CA ASP A 42 17.95 -3.67 6.04
C ASP A 42 19.46 -3.69 6.36
N ILE A 43 19.86 -4.18 7.54
CA ILE A 43 21.28 -4.29 7.93
C ILE A 43 21.49 -5.61 8.69
N THR A 44 22.63 -6.28 8.45
CA THR A 44 23.05 -7.44 9.26
C THR A 44 24.48 -7.31 9.74
N ILE A 45 24.77 -7.86 10.91
CA ILE A 45 26.11 -7.98 11.48
C ILE A 45 26.44 -9.46 11.65
N GLY A 46 27.61 -9.86 11.17
CA GLY A 46 28.13 -11.20 11.34
C GLY A 46 29.29 -11.51 10.39
N PRO A 47 29.93 -12.67 10.54
CA PRO A 47 31.10 -13.05 9.75
C PRO A 47 30.78 -13.19 8.25
N ARG A 48 29.51 -13.45 7.90
CA ARG A 48 29.04 -13.56 6.51
C ARG A 48 27.63 -12.99 6.38
N PRO A 49 27.25 -12.45 5.20
CA PRO A 49 25.94 -11.85 5.00
C PRO A 49 24.79 -12.83 5.22
N PHE A 50 24.99 -14.11 4.89
CA PHE A 50 23.99 -15.16 5.09
C PHE A 50 24.11 -15.84 6.46
N LEU A 51 25.00 -15.40 7.36
CA LEU A 51 25.15 -15.86 8.75
C LEU A 51 25.08 -14.70 9.76
N PRO A 52 24.00 -13.88 9.79
CA PRO A 52 23.84 -12.84 10.80
C PRO A 52 23.84 -13.37 12.23
N GLU A 53 24.65 -12.74 13.07
CA GLU A 53 24.57 -12.76 14.52
C GLU A 53 23.60 -11.67 15.00
N VAL A 54 23.54 -10.55 14.30
CA VAL A 54 22.60 -9.45 14.54
C VAL A 54 21.90 -9.05 13.24
N VAL A 55 20.61 -8.79 13.32
CA VAL A 55 19.79 -8.17 12.28
C VAL A 55 19.27 -6.85 12.81
N ILE A 56 19.41 -5.79 12.03
CA ILE A 56 18.91 -4.45 12.37
C ILE A 56 17.85 -4.08 11.34
N LEU A 57 16.64 -3.83 11.83
CA LEU A 57 15.48 -3.43 11.04
C LEU A 57 15.27 -1.92 11.21
N VAL A 58 15.39 -1.17 10.12
CA VAL A 58 15.26 0.29 10.11
C VAL A 58 13.84 0.66 9.71
N THR A 59 13.05 1.07 10.70
CA THR A 59 11.67 1.53 10.50
C THR A 59 11.64 3.05 10.37
N HIS A 60 10.81 3.55 9.46
CA HIS A 60 10.55 4.97 9.30
C HIS A 60 9.11 5.29 9.70
N GLY A 61 8.95 6.21 10.65
CA GLY A 61 7.73 6.92 10.93
C GLY A 61 7.37 7.82 9.74
N GLY A 62 6.07 7.98 9.50
CA GLY A 62 5.61 8.80 8.38
C GLY A 62 4.09 8.94 8.39
N PRO A 63 3.57 10.01 7.77
CA PRO A 63 2.14 10.25 7.70
C PRO A 63 1.41 9.10 7.00
N GLN A 64 0.19 8.81 7.49
CA GLN A 64 -0.77 7.82 7.00
C GLN A 64 -0.21 6.44 6.59
N ASN A 65 -0.45 5.42 7.44
CA ASN A 65 -0.31 3.98 7.14
C ASN A 65 1.08 3.47 6.67
N GLY A 66 2.01 4.32 6.24
CA GLY A 66 3.34 3.92 5.77
C GLY A 66 4.16 3.23 6.87
N GLY A 67 4.25 3.86 8.04
CA GLY A 67 4.87 3.26 9.23
C GLY A 67 4.17 1.96 9.67
N GLN A 68 2.83 1.88 9.53
CA GLN A 68 2.10 0.65 9.84
C GLN A 68 2.43 -0.49 8.85
N VAL A 69 2.58 -0.18 7.56
CA VAL A 69 2.94 -1.16 6.53
C VAL A 69 4.38 -1.64 6.73
N LYS A 70 5.34 -0.74 6.99
CA LYS A 70 6.73 -1.13 7.27
C LYS A 70 6.81 -1.97 8.54
N PHE A 71 6.07 -1.62 9.59
CA PHE A 71 5.97 -2.47 10.78
C PHE A 71 5.52 -3.90 10.45
N TRP A 72 4.42 -4.09 9.73
CA TRP A 72 3.96 -5.45 9.42
C TRP A 72 5.01 -6.22 8.63
N ARG A 73 5.88 -5.54 7.88
CA ARG A 73 7.03 -6.15 7.21
C ARG A 73 8.14 -6.51 8.20
N ASP A 74 8.49 -5.60 9.11
CA ASP A 74 9.53 -5.80 10.11
C ASP A 74 9.14 -6.92 11.09
N LEU A 75 7.85 -7.02 11.47
CA LEU A 75 7.35 -8.11 12.30
C LEU A 75 7.40 -9.46 11.57
N HIS A 76 7.09 -9.48 10.27
CA HIS A 76 7.23 -10.69 9.47
C HIS A 76 8.70 -11.16 9.42
N GLU A 77 9.62 -10.24 9.15
CA GLU A 77 11.06 -10.52 9.13
C GLU A 77 11.55 -11.00 10.49
N PHE A 78 11.08 -10.38 11.57
CA PHE A 78 11.33 -10.83 12.93
C PHE A 78 10.98 -12.31 13.13
N PHE A 79 9.73 -12.71 12.79
CA PHE A 79 9.30 -14.10 12.94
C PHE A 79 10.14 -15.06 12.10
N LEU A 80 10.50 -14.67 10.86
CA LEU A 80 11.33 -15.50 9.98
C LEU A 80 12.74 -15.71 10.55
N TYR A 81 13.39 -14.64 11.01
CA TYR A 81 14.73 -14.76 11.60
C TYR A 81 14.71 -15.54 12.90
N ARG A 82 13.79 -15.21 13.81
CA ARG A 82 13.75 -15.89 15.12
C ARG A 82 13.48 -17.38 15.00
N THR A 83 12.73 -17.76 13.97
CA THR A 83 12.51 -19.15 13.60
C THR A 83 13.78 -19.81 13.06
N ALA A 84 14.34 -19.24 11.99
CA ALA A 84 15.39 -19.90 11.25
C ALA A 84 16.72 -19.85 12.00
N ARG A 85 16.89 -18.84 12.87
CA ARG A 85 18.04 -18.60 13.73
C ARG A 85 17.61 -18.01 15.08
N PRO A 86 17.23 -18.87 16.02
CA PRO A 86 16.81 -18.43 17.36
C PRO A 86 17.85 -17.56 18.08
N ALA A 87 19.13 -17.81 17.85
CA ALA A 87 20.25 -17.09 18.44
C ALA A 87 20.58 -15.75 17.74
N THR A 88 20.00 -15.44 16.58
CA THR A 88 20.23 -14.16 15.92
C THR A 88 19.54 -13.05 16.71
N ARG A 89 20.30 -12.05 17.12
CA ARG A 89 19.77 -10.85 17.76
C ARG A 89 19.03 -9.97 16.76
N ILE A 90 17.87 -9.45 17.10
CA ILE A 90 17.06 -8.59 16.23
C ILE A 90 16.82 -7.25 16.93
N ILE A 91 17.43 -6.20 16.40
CA ILE A 91 17.33 -4.83 16.90
C ILE A 91 16.49 -4.01 15.92
N ARG A 92 15.65 -3.13 16.46
CA ARG A 92 14.90 -2.17 15.68
C ARG A 92 15.48 -0.77 15.83
N VAL A 93 15.58 -0.02 14.75
CA VAL A 93 15.91 1.42 14.75
C VAL A 93 14.74 2.17 14.13
N LEU A 94 14.14 3.11 14.86
CA LEU A 94 12.99 3.90 14.42
C LEU A 94 13.39 5.36 14.20
N TYR A 95 13.24 5.83 12.96
CA TYR A 95 13.23 7.26 12.63
C TYR A 95 11.81 7.81 12.75
N GLY A 96 11.60 9.00 13.34
CA GLY A 96 10.28 9.61 13.44
C GLY A 96 9.46 9.12 14.63
N SER A 97 8.56 9.99 15.11
CA SER A 97 7.62 9.62 16.17
C SER A 97 6.73 8.45 15.75
N ALA A 98 6.48 7.54 16.69
CA ALA A 98 5.52 6.48 16.44
C ALA A 98 4.12 7.09 16.27
N ASN A 99 3.48 6.81 15.13
CA ASN A 99 2.10 7.23 14.83
C ASN A 99 1.08 6.81 15.91
N SER A 100 1.44 5.83 16.76
CA SER A 100 0.75 5.51 18.00
C SER A 100 1.78 5.10 19.07
N PRO A 101 1.98 5.90 20.13
CA PRO A 101 2.90 5.56 21.24
C PRO A 101 2.56 4.23 21.91
N GLN A 102 1.27 3.90 21.98
CA GLN A 102 0.79 2.62 22.52
C GLN A 102 1.26 1.44 21.68
N TRP A 103 1.18 1.58 20.35
CA TRP A 103 1.63 0.57 19.41
C TRP A 103 3.14 0.34 19.51
N HIS A 104 3.90 1.44 19.60
CA HIS A 104 5.34 1.38 19.80
C HIS A 104 5.72 0.57 21.04
N ARG A 105 5.09 0.84 22.19
CA ARG A 105 5.39 0.16 23.45
C ARG A 105 5.22 -1.37 23.39
N GLN A 106 4.22 -1.87 22.66
CA GLN A 106 4.07 -3.31 22.48
C GLN A 106 5.14 -3.87 21.54
N MET A 107 5.49 -3.11 20.50
CA MET A 107 6.44 -3.56 19.50
C MET A 107 7.85 -3.74 20.05
N VAL A 108 8.30 -2.83 20.92
CA VAL A 108 9.62 -2.94 21.57
C VAL A 108 9.82 -4.28 22.25
N ARG A 109 8.74 -4.91 22.73
CA ARG A 109 8.79 -6.20 23.45
C ARG A 109 9.13 -7.40 22.56
N PHE A 110 8.95 -7.28 21.24
CA PHE A 110 9.30 -8.37 20.32
C PHE A 110 10.80 -8.39 20.00
N TYR A 111 11.44 -7.22 19.96
CA TYR A 111 12.84 -7.08 19.58
C TYR A 111 13.76 -7.26 20.78
N ASP A 112 15.01 -7.66 20.54
CA ASP A 112 16.03 -7.70 21.61
C ASP A 112 16.50 -6.30 22.01
N GLY A 113 16.24 -5.31 21.15
CA GLY A 113 16.56 -3.93 21.38
C GLY A 113 15.78 -3.03 20.44
N SER A 114 15.45 -1.82 20.89
CA SER A 114 14.81 -0.80 20.06
C SER A 114 15.44 0.56 20.34
N LEU A 115 15.86 1.25 19.28
CA LEU A 115 16.36 2.61 19.32
C LEU A 115 15.38 3.55 18.65
N GLU A 116 14.83 4.50 19.39
CA GLU A 116 14.07 5.62 18.84
C GLU A 116 15.02 6.78 18.56
N LEU A 117 15.26 7.11 17.30
CA LEU A 117 16.23 8.17 16.97
C LEU A 117 15.72 9.56 17.28
N ASP A 118 14.41 9.74 17.30
CA ASP A 118 13.80 11.02 17.68
C ASP A 118 14.09 11.40 19.14
N THR A 119 14.42 10.43 20.00
CA THR A 119 14.85 10.71 21.38
C THR A 119 16.31 11.16 21.49
N LEU A 120 17.08 11.08 20.39
CA LEU A 120 18.44 11.62 20.36
C LEU A 120 18.41 13.13 20.10
N PRO A 121 19.25 13.93 20.79
CA PRO A 121 19.38 15.35 20.52
C PRO A 121 19.72 15.64 19.05
N ALA A 122 19.15 16.73 18.52
CA ALA A 122 19.27 17.17 17.12
C ALA A 122 18.62 16.26 16.07
N SER A 123 17.88 15.20 16.44
CA SER A 123 17.20 14.27 15.52
C SER A 123 16.36 14.98 14.44
N ALA A 124 15.51 15.94 14.83
CA ALA A 124 14.68 16.71 13.90
C ALA A 124 15.51 17.52 12.89
N GLN A 125 16.60 18.13 13.34
CA GLN A 125 17.52 18.89 12.49
C GLN A 125 18.24 17.96 11.51
N ILE A 126 18.68 16.78 11.96
CA ILE A 126 19.31 15.78 11.09
C ILE A 126 18.32 15.23 10.06
N ASN A 127 17.07 14.95 10.44
CA ASN A 127 16.04 14.51 9.51
C ASN A 127 15.77 15.55 8.41
N GLN A 128 15.74 16.84 8.75
CA GLN A 128 15.62 17.92 7.78
C GLN A 128 16.85 17.99 6.87
N LEU A 129 18.05 17.87 7.42
CA LEU A 129 19.30 17.90 6.67
C LEU A 129 19.41 16.76 5.67
N LEU A 130 19.09 15.53 6.09
CA LEU A 130 19.06 14.36 5.21
C LEU A 130 18.03 14.51 4.10
N LEU A 131 16.88 15.12 4.39
CA LEU A 131 15.86 15.40 3.38
C LEU A 131 16.35 16.41 2.33
N LEU A 132 17.01 17.49 2.76
CA LEU A 132 17.59 18.49 1.85
C LEU A 132 18.64 17.86 0.91
N TRP A 133 19.58 17.09 1.47
CA TRP A 133 20.57 16.39 0.65
C TRP A 133 19.95 15.33 -0.26
N THR A 134 18.85 14.72 0.18
CA THR A 134 18.10 13.79 -0.66
C THR A 134 17.54 14.47 -1.90
N THR A 135 16.98 15.66 -1.74
CA THR A 135 16.41 16.42 -2.86
C THR A 135 17.48 16.95 -3.81
N GLU A 136 18.64 17.35 -3.29
CA GLU A 136 19.70 18.00 -4.09
C GLU A 136 20.65 16.99 -4.75
N HIS A 137 20.99 15.90 -4.06
CA HIS A 137 22.13 15.06 -4.43
C HIS A 137 21.81 13.57 -4.58
N PHE A 138 20.91 13.01 -3.77
CA PHE A 138 20.81 11.53 -3.67
C PHE A 138 19.92 10.85 -4.70
N HIS A 139 19.18 11.61 -5.52
CA HIS A 139 18.24 11.04 -6.49
C HIS A 139 18.92 10.13 -7.53
N ALA A 140 20.22 10.33 -7.81
CA ALA A 140 21.02 9.50 -8.72
C ALA A 140 22.03 8.57 -8.00
N MET A 141 22.18 8.68 -6.68
CA MET A 141 23.22 7.94 -5.95
C MET A 141 22.77 6.52 -5.59
N ASP A 142 23.67 5.56 -5.80
CA ASP A 142 23.55 4.22 -5.25
C ASP A 142 23.85 4.21 -3.73
N ARG A 143 23.86 3.04 -3.11
CA ARG A 143 24.11 2.92 -1.66
C ARG A 143 25.53 3.32 -1.27
N GLU A 144 26.52 2.91 -2.05
CA GLU A 144 27.92 3.18 -1.70
C GLU A 144 28.23 4.66 -1.86
N ALA A 145 27.72 5.30 -2.91
CA ALA A 145 27.83 6.75 -3.09
C ALA A 145 27.19 7.54 -1.94
N VAL A 146 26.00 7.13 -1.47
CA VAL A 146 25.35 7.75 -0.29
C VAL A 146 26.21 7.56 0.97
N LYS A 147 26.79 6.36 1.16
CA LYS A 147 27.65 6.06 2.31
C LYS A 147 28.90 6.93 2.31
N ILE A 148 29.60 7.04 1.17
CA ILE A 148 30.78 7.90 1.01
C ILE A 148 30.43 9.35 1.33
N PHE A 149 29.36 9.87 0.70
CA PHE A 149 28.92 11.25 0.91
C PHE A 149 28.64 11.58 2.38
N LEU A 150 27.97 10.66 3.08
CA LEU A 150 27.65 10.83 4.50
C LEU A 150 28.87 10.64 5.41
N SER A 151 29.83 9.78 5.04
CA SER A 151 31.03 9.50 5.84
C SER A 151 31.88 10.75 6.06
N GLU A 152 32.05 11.56 5.01
CA GLU A 152 32.76 12.84 5.06
C GLU A 152 32.05 13.83 5.99
N ARG A 153 30.72 13.83 5.96
CA ARG A 153 29.89 14.79 6.72
C ARG A 153 29.66 14.39 8.16
N CYS A 154 29.80 13.11 8.52
CA CYS A 154 29.64 12.63 9.89
C CYS A 154 30.66 13.23 10.87
N GLN A 155 31.70 13.90 10.37
CA GLN A 155 32.71 14.58 11.18
C GLN A 155 32.40 16.07 11.43
N HIS A 156 31.39 16.63 10.74
CA HIS A 156 31.08 18.06 10.81
C HIS A 156 29.76 18.32 11.57
N PRO A 157 29.64 19.45 12.30
CA PRO A 157 28.37 19.87 12.87
C PRO A 157 27.30 20.12 11.79
N PRO A 158 26.02 19.82 12.05
CA PRO A 158 25.46 19.26 13.29
C PRO A 158 25.55 17.74 13.41
N LEU A 159 26.01 17.04 12.36
CA LEU A 159 25.94 15.58 12.27
C LEU A 159 26.89 14.86 13.23
N ALA A 160 28.08 15.41 13.50
CA ALA A 160 29.07 14.80 14.39
C ALA A 160 28.54 14.47 15.79
N GLY A 161 27.81 15.40 16.40
CA GLY A 161 27.23 15.22 17.74
C GLY A 161 26.14 14.14 17.75
N PHE A 162 25.25 14.16 16.76
CA PHE A 162 24.22 13.14 16.61
C PHE A 162 24.83 11.75 16.34
N PHE A 163 25.81 11.68 15.45
CA PHE A 163 26.47 10.44 15.04
C PHE A 163 27.22 9.77 16.21
N SER A 164 27.90 10.55 17.05
CA SER A 164 28.51 10.04 18.27
C SER A 164 27.49 9.39 19.22
N ARG A 165 26.34 10.06 19.43
CA ARG A 165 25.26 9.53 20.29
C ARG A 165 24.59 8.30 19.68
N LEU A 166 24.40 8.29 18.36
CA LEU A 166 23.90 7.13 17.63
C LEU A 166 24.81 5.92 17.86
N LYS A 167 26.14 6.10 17.75
CA LYS A 167 27.11 5.04 18.04
C LYS A 167 27.01 4.53 19.47
N GLN A 168 26.94 5.43 20.46
CA GLN A 168 26.81 5.03 21.87
C GLN A 168 25.52 4.23 22.11
N ALA A 169 24.40 4.67 21.54
CA ALA A 169 23.12 3.99 21.69
C ALA A 169 23.11 2.61 21.01
N LEU A 170 23.66 2.50 19.80
CA LEU A 170 23.79 1.22 19.09
C LEU A 170 24.73 0.26 19.84
N PHE A 171 25.86 0.75 20.35
CA PHE A 171 26.78 -0.05 21.15
C PHE A 171 26.08 -0.63 22.38
N ALA A 172 25.33 0.19 23.13
CA ALA A 172 24.56 -0.28 24.28
C ALA A 172 23.57 -1.40 23.91
N LEU A 173 22.87 -1.28 22.78
CA LEU A 173 21.94 -2.32 22.30
C LEU A 173 22.65 -3.59 21.84
N LEU A 174 23.85 -3.49 21.27
CA LEU A 174 24.68 -4.65 20.90
C LEU A 174 25.24 -5.38 22.12
N GLN A 175 25.40 -4.71 23.26
CA GLN A 175 25.88 -5.31 24.52
C GLN A 175 24.74 -5.76 25.46
N ALA A 176 23.51 -5.29 25.24
CA ALA A 176 22.36 -5.67 26.05
C ALA A 176 22.15 -7.20 26.06
N PRO A 177 21.55 -7.79 27.10
CA PRO A 177 21.12 -9.18 27.06
C PRO A 177 20.08 -9.39 25.96
N MET A 178 20.06 -10.56 25.32
CA MET A 178 19.00 -10.91 24.38
C MET A 178 17.68 -11.10 25.12
N GLY A 179 16.57 -10.77 24.46
CA GLY A 179 15.25 -11.04 25.02
C GLY A 179 14.92 -12.54 24.91
N ASP A 180 14.15 -13.05 25.86
CA ASP A 180 13.73 -14.46 25.89
C ASP A 180 12.58 -14.79 24.92
N PHE A 181 12.17 -13.83 24.07
CA PHE A 181 11.01 -14.03 23.20
C PHE A 181 11.34 -14.95 22.03
N LEU A 182 11.03 -16.24 22.20
CA LEU A 182 11.05 -17.27 21.17
C LEU A 182 9.60 -17.59 20.75
N PRO A 183 9.06 -16.98 19.70
CA PRO A 183 7.76 -17.36 19.20
C PRO A 183 7.83 -18.80 18.67
N LYS A 184 6.89 -19.65 19.12
CA LYS A 184 6.70 -20.95 18.48
C LYS A 184 6.16 -20.72 17.08
N LEU A 185 6.83 -21.29 16.09
CA LEU A 185 6.27 -21.29 14.75
C LEU A 185 4.92 -22.02 14.74
N PRO A 186 3.89 -21.42 14.13
CA PRO A 186 2.70 -22.18 13.80
C PRO A 186 3.05 -23.29 12.79
N PRO A 187 2.32 -24.42 12.80
CA PRO A 187 2.50 -25.47 11.82
C PRO A 187 2.29 -24.93 10.39
N ARG A 188 2.95 -25.56 9.43
CA ARG A 188 2.78 -25.23 8.01
C ARG A 188 1.33 -25.47 7.61
N GLY A 189 0.69 -24.43 7.10
CA GLY A 189 -0.64 -24.48 6.52
C GLY A 189 -0.67 -25.12 5.14
N LEU A 190 -1.89 -25.38 4.70
CA LEU A 190 -2.17 -25.96 3.40
C LEU A 190 -2.42 -24.84 2.37
N ILE A 191 -1.72 -24.91 1.24
CA ILE A 191 -2.12 -24.16 0.06
C ILE A 191 -3.22 -24.98 -0.59
N MET A 192 -4.42 -24.42 -0.58
CA MET A 192 -5.57 -25.06 -1.22
C MET A 192 -5.48 -24.83 -2.72
N GLU A 193 -5.99 -25.79 -3.49
CA GLU A 193 -6.03 -25.64 -4.94
C GLU A 193 -6.76 -24.33 -5.29
N PRO A 194 -6.24 -23.58 -6.28
CA PRO A 194 -6.84 -22.34 -6.69
C PRO A 194 -8.24 -22.65 -7.17
N SER A 195 -9.24 -22.06 -6.51
CA SER A 195 -10.60 -22.28 -6.94
C SER A 195 -11.01 -21.27 -8.01
N PHE A 196 -10.39 -20.10 -8.12
CA PHE A 196 -11.07 -18.95 -8.73
C PHE A 196 -10.11 -17.91 -9.35
N PRO A 197 -10.42 -17.20 -10.45
CA PRO A 197 -9.62 -16.10 -11.01
C PRO A 197 -9.70 -14.73 -10.30
N THR A 198 -8.66 -13.88 -10.47
CA THR A 198 -8.52 -12.47 -9.99
C THR A 198 -9.57 -11.47 -10.46
N SER A 199 -10.50 -12.00 -11.24
CA SER A 199 -11.42 -11.28 -12.06
C SER A 199 -12.58 -10.73 -11.27
N VAL A 200 -12.88 -11.27 -10.08
CA VAL A 200 -14.13 -10.97 -9.36
C VAL A 200 -14.19 -9.51 -8.91
N ARG A 201 -13.20 -8.98 -8.18
CA ARG A 201 -13.25 -7.56 -7.76
C ARG A 201 -13.26 -6.63 -8.97
N ARG A 202 -12.44 -6.91 -9.98
CA ARG A 202 -12.38 -6.08 -11.20
C ARG A 202 -13.69 -6.12 -11.98
N ALA A 203 -14.30 -7.29 -12.15
CA ALA A 203 -15.56 -7.45 -12.83
C ALA A 203 -16.69 -6.81 -12.04
N VAL A 204 -16.79 -7.04 -10.73
CA VAL A 204 -17.81 -6.43 -9.88
C VAL A 204 -17.67 -4.91 -9.84
N THR A 205 -16.44 -4.37 -9.75
CA THR A 205 -16.21 -2.92 -9.82
C THR A 205 -16.56 -2.36 -11.19
N LEU A 206 -16.12 -3.00 -12.28
CA LEU A 206 -16.40 -2.54 -13.64
C LEU A 206 -17.89 -2.57 -13.96
N LEU A 207 -18.55 -3.70 -13.70
CA LEU A 207 -19.99 -3.86 -13.88
C LEU A 207 -20.78 -3.03 -12.86
N GLY A 208 -20.21 -2.70 -11.71
CA GLY A 208 -20.82 -1.78 -10.75
C GLY A 208 -20.77 -0.32 -11.20
N LEU A 209 -19.70 0.07 -11.91
CA LEU A 209 -19.63 1.36 -12.59
C LEU A 209 -20.54 1.40 -13.82
N PHE A 210 -20.59 0.30 -14.58
CA PHE A 210 -21.33 0.17 -15.84
C PHE A 210 -22.28 -1.04 -15.81
N PRO A 211 -23.35 -1.03 -15.00
CA PRO A 211 -24.28 -2.16 -14.85
C PRO A 211 -25.03 -2.53 -16.14
N GLU A 212 -25.19 -1.58 -17.05
CA GLU A 212 -25.57 -1.78 -18.44
C GLU A 212 -24.85 -2.93 -19.16
N LEU A 213 -23.56 -3.15 -18.86
CA LEU A 213 -22.74 -4.19 -19.49
C LEU A 213 -23.19 -5.60 -19.12
N LEU A 214 -24.02 -5.75 -18.07
CA LEU A 214 -24.65 -7.03 -17.73
C LEU A 214 -25.81 -7.40 -18.65
N ARG A 215 -26.51 -6.41 -19.23
CA ARG A 215 -27.86 -6.61 -19.78
C ARG A 215 -27.95 -6.63 -21.30
N THR A 216 -27.01 -6.04 -22.04
CA THR A 216 -27.31 -5.68 -23.43
C THR A 216 -26.12 -5.65 -24.38
N SER A 217 -26.42 -6.02 -25.63
CA SER A 217 -25.95 -5.33 -26.83
C SER A 217 -26.03 -3.81 -26.62
N MET A 218 -24.92 -3.21 -26.18
CA MET A 218 -24.86 -1.83 -25.66
C MET A 218 -25.55 -0.81 -26.58
N SER A 219 -26.14 0.26 -26.04
CA SER A 219 -26.69 1.36 -26.84
C SER A 219 -25.56 2.13 -27.57
N GLY A 220 -25.89 2.85 -28.66
CA GLY A 220 -24.90 3.58 -29.47
C GLY A 220 -24.15 4.67 -28.69
N LYS A 221 -24.84 5.44 -27.83
CA LYS A 221 -24.23 6.47 -26.99
C LYS A 221 -23.23 5.88 -26.00
N MET A 222 -23.58 4.75 -25.39
CA MET A 222 -22.73 4.02 -24.46
C MET A 222 -21.53 3.37 -25.13
N ARG A 223 -21.72 2.77 -26.33
CA ARG A 223 -20.62 2.29 -27.18
C ARG A 223 -19.60 3.39 -27.40
N ARG A 224 -20.05 4.54 -27.90
CA ARG A 224 -19.18 5.68 -28.17
C ARG A 224 -18.42 6.12 -26.92
N SER A 225 -19.09 6.30 -25.78
CA SER A 225 -18.41 6.71 -24.53
C SER A 225 -17.39 5.68 -24.03
N LEU A 226 -17.67 4.38 -24.18
CA LEU A 226 -16.73 3.31 -23.79
C LEU A 226 -15.56 3.17 -24.78
N THR A 227 -15.78 3.42 -26.08
CA THR A 227 -14.72 3.45 -27.09
C THR A 227 -13.82 4.66 -26.91
N GLU A 228 -14.38 5.86 -26.71
CA GLU A 228 -13.64 7.09 -26.40
C GLU A 228 -12.83 6.98 -25.11
N ALA A 229 -13.34 6.23 -24.13
CA ALA A 229 -12.65 5.90 -22.89
C ALA A 229 -11.49 4.91 -23.06
N GLY A 230 -11.34 4.31 -24.24
CA GLY A 230 -10.42 3.20 -24.47
C GLY A 230 -10.78 1.97 -23.64
N ILE A 231 -12.05 1.80 -23.25
CA ILE A 231 -12.54 0.56 -22.62
C ILE A 231 -12.82 -0.48 -23.70
N LEU A 232 -13.24 -0.02 -24.88
CA LEU A 232 -13.55 -0.82 -26.06
C LEU A 232 -12.77 -0.33 -27.28
N GLU A 233 -12.47 -1.26 -28.17
CA GLU A 233 -11.92 -1.08 -29.51
C GLU A 233 -12.90 -1.65 -30.53
N GLU A 234 -13.06 -0.96 -31.66
CA GLU A 234 -13.78 -1.47 -32.82
C GLU A 234 -12.91 -2.49 -33.57
N SER A 235 -13.41 -3.71 -33.75
CA SER A 235 -12.78 -4.74 -34.60
C SER A 235 -13.71 -5.13 -35.74
N LEU A 236 -13.16 -5.76 -36.79
CA LEU A 236 -13.93 -6.32 -37.91
C LEU A 236 -15.00 -7.33 -37.47
N THR A 237 -14.83 -7.95 -36.29
CA THR A 237 -15.77 -8.92 -35.69
C THR A 237 -16.74 -8.28 -34.69
N GLY A 238 -16.79 -6.95 -34.60
CA GLY A 238 -17.51 -6.20 -33.57
C GLY A 238 -16.59 -5.59 -32.51
N PHE A 239 -17.16 -5.06 -31.43
CA PHE A 239 -16.37 -4.40 -30.38
C PHE A 239 -15.68 -5.43 -29.49
N ARG A 240 -14.40 -5.21 -29.18
CA ARG A 240 -13.66 -5.95 -28.15
C ARG A 240 -13.18 -4.99 -27.08
N PRO A 241 -13.12 -5.38 -25.80
CA PRO A 241 -12.53 -4.51 -24.80
C PRO A 241 -11.04 -4.31 -25.09
N ALA A 242 -10.61 -3.04 -25.17
CA ALA A 242 -9.22 -2.63 -25.44
C ALA A 242 -8.25 -3.13 -24.35
N PHE A 243 -8.81 -3.42 -23.17
CA PHE A 243 -8.14 -3.98 -22.01
C PHE A 243 -8.71 -5.37 -21.68
N PRO A 244 -8.04 -6.20 -20.87
CA PRO A 244 -8.50 -7.56 -20.52
C PRO A 244 -9.78 -7.61 -19.64
N TYR A 245 -10.62 -6.58 -19.67
CA TYR A 245 -11.84 -6.48 -18.89
C TYR A 245 -12.91 -7.50 -19.28
N GLY A 246 -13.07 -7.77 -20.58
CA GLY A 246 -13.99 -8.81 -21.05
C GLY A 246 -13.64 -10.18 -20.47
N HIS A 247 -12.34 -10.48 -20.41
CA HIS A 247 -11.83 -11.68 -19.78
C HIS A 247 -12.21 -11.74 -18.29
N TYR A 248 -12.13 -10.62 -17.54
CA TYR A 248 -12.55 -10.60 -16.14
C TYR A 248 -14.06 -10.88 -15.97
N ILE A 249 -14.89 -10.29 -16.83
CA ILE A 249 -16.35 -10.50 -16.75
C ILE A 249 -16.68 -11.95 -17.08
N THR A 250 -16.17 -12.49 -18.18
CA THR A 250 -16.40 -13.88 -18.59
C THR A 250 -15.94 -14.84 -17.50
N GLN A 251 -14.70 -14.70 -17.02
CA GLN A 251 -14.18 -15.52 -15.93
C GLN A 251 -15.04 -15.44 -14.67
N SER A 252 -15.47 -14.24 -14.26
CA SER A 252 -16.31 -14.09 -13.06
C SER A 252 -17.70 -14.70 -13.25
N ARG A 253 -18.24 -14.65 -14.48
CA ARG A 253 -19.55 -15.22 -14.82
C ARG A 253 -19.50 -16.73 -14.85
N ASP A 254 -18.51 -17.33 -15.51
CA ASP A 254 -18.30 -18.78 -15.55
C ASP A 254 -18.15 -19.35 -14.14
N LEU A 255 -17.57 -18.53 -13.26
CA LEU A 255 -17.27 -18.91 -11.90
C LEU A 255 -18.43 -18.82 -10.92
N LEU A 256 -19.04 -17.64 -10.84
CA LEU A 256 -20.06 -17.34 -9.85
C LEU A 256 -21.46 -17.69 -10.37
N GLY A 257 -21.59 -17.86 -11.69
CA GLY A 257 -22.85 -17.82 -12.38
C GLY A 257 -23.42 -16.40 -12.48
N THR A 258 -24.27 -16.19 -13.47
CA THR A 258 -24.89 -14.88 -13.75
C THR A 258 -25.67 -14.33 -12.57
N LYS A 259 -26.40 -15.17 -11.83
CA LYS A 259 -27.26 -14.76 -10.71
C LYS A 259 -26.45 -14.16 -9.55
N LEU A 260 -25.38 -14.83 -9.14
CA LEU A 260 -24.53 -14.38 -8.04
C LEU A 260 -23.71 -13.15 -8.43
N LEU A 261 -23.11 -13.15 -9.62
CA LEU A 261 -22.40 -11.98 -10.15
C LEU A 261 -23.31 -10.74 -10.20
N THR A 262 -24.53 -10.88 -10.71
CA THR A 262 -25.53 -9.80 -10.73
C THR A 262 -25.85 -9.29 -9.32
N THR A 263 -25.93 -10.18 -8.34
CA THR A 263 -26.18 -9.81 -6.95
C THR A 263 -25.03 -9.00 -6.36
N LEU A 264 -23.78 -9.41 -6.59
CA LEU A 264 -22.59 -8.66 -6.16
C LEU A 264 -22.51 -7.30 -6.84
N VAL A 265 -22.81 -7.23 -8.15
CA VAL A 265 -22.84 -5.97 -8.90
C VAL A 265 -23.88 -5.02 -8.35
N LYS A 266 -25.12 -5.49 -8.11
CA LYS A 266 -26.18 -4.67 -7.50
C LYS A 266 -25.74 -4.08 -6.15
N ARG A 267 -24.99 -4.83 -5.34
CA ARG A 267 -24.41 -4.32 -4.08
C ARG A 267 -23.30 -3.28 -4.30
N ALA A 268 -22.53 -3.39 -5.38
CA ALA A 268 -21.45 -2.46 -5.67
C ALA A 268 -21.92 -1.10 -6.22
N VAL A 269 -23.03 -1.06 -6.96
CA VAL A 269 -23.54 0.16 -7.63
C VAL A 269 -23.65 1.36 -6.67
N PRO A 270 -24.31 1.28 -5.50
CA PRO A 270 -24.43 2.44 -4.60
C PRO A 270 -23.08 2.95 -4.10
N HIS A 271 -22.11 2.06 -3.88
CA HIS A 271 -20.78 2.40 -3.41
C HIS A 271 -19.88 3.02 -4.50
N LEU A 272 -20.25 2.83 -5.77
CA LEU A 272 -19.51 3.33 -6.93
C LEU A 272 -20.19 4.52 -7.59
N ALA A 273 -21.39 4.91 -7.15
CA ALA A 273 -22.19 5.98 -7.72
C ALA A 273 -21.42 7.30 -7.86
N LEU A 274 -20.69 7.71 -6.82
CA LEU A 274 -19.90 8.94 -6.87
C LEU A 274 -18.79 8.89 -7.94
N ILE A 275 -18.13 7.75 -8.09
CA ILE A 275 -17.06 7.57 -9.08
C ILE A 275 -17.66 7.51 -10.48
N ARG A 276 -18.86 6.92 -10.61
CA ARG A 276 -19.61 6.95 -11.87
C ARG A 276 -20.03 8.37 -12.24
N ARG A 277 -20.49 9.19 -11.30
CA ARG A 277 -20.76 10.62 -11.58
C ARG A 277 -19.52 11.34 -12.09
N ARG A 278 -18.37 11.20 -11.40
CA ARG A 278 -17.09 11.77 -11.86
C ARG A 278 -16.70 11.31 -13.26
N TRP A 279 -17.02 10.06 -13.59
CA TRP A 279 -16.82 9.52 -14.93
C TRP A 279 -17.73 10.17 -15.97
N ASP A 280 -19.01 10.32 -15.66
CA ASP A 280 -20.00 10.92 -16.55
C ASP A 280 -19.67 12.41 -16.80
N HIS A 281 -19.07 13.10 -15.82
CA HIS A 281 -18.61 14.49 -15.91
C HIS A 281 -17.12 14.65 -16.29
N ARG A 282 -16.44 13.59 -16.76
CA ARG A 282 -15.00 13.64 -17.03
C ARG A 282 -14.61 14.73 -18.04
N ASP A 283 -15.45 15.00 -19.02
CA ASP A 283 -15.18 16.02 -20.04
C ASP A 283 -15.18 17.42 -19.42
N CYS A 284 -16.16 17.72 -18.55
CA CYS A 284 -16.18 18.95 -17.74
C CYS A 284 -14.93 19.10 -16.86
N LEU A 285 -14.47 18.02 -16.21
CA LEU A 285 -13.23 18.03 -15.43
C LEU A 285 -12.00 18.36 -16.29
N ILE A 286 -11.95 17.83 -17.51
CA ILE A 286 -10.86 18.08 -18.47
C ILE A 286 -10.90 19.51 -18.98
N GLU A 287 -12.08 19.98 -19.39
CA GLU A 287 -12.30 21.33 -19.89
C GLU A 287 -11.94 22.37 -18.83
N SER A 288 -12.30 22.12 -17.56
CA SER A 288 -11.94 22.99 -16.43
C SER A 288 -10.42 23.20 -16.31
N ILE A 289 -9.63 22.14 -16.45
CA ILE A 289 -8.16 22.26 -16.42
C ILE A 289 -7.65 22.95 -17.67
N GLN A 290 -8.16 22.59 -18.84
CA GLN A 290 -7.74 23.19 -20.10
C GLN A 290 -7.99 24.70 -20.09
N GLU A 291 -9.12 25.14 -19.56
CA GLU A 291 -9.47 26.55 -19.44
C GLU A 291 -8.58 27.27 -18.42
N ALA A 292 -8.30 26.65 -17.27
CA ALA A 292 -7.33 27.17 -16.32
C ALA A 292 -5.94 27.31 -16.96
N CYS A 293 -5.50 26.36 -17.80
CA CYS A 293 -4.21 26.41 -18.49
C CYS A 293 -4.12 27.47 -19.61
N ARG A 294 -5.26 27.98 -20.10
CA ARG A 294 -5.34 29.02 -21.16
C ARG A 294 -5.43 30.44 -20.60
N THR A 295 -6.03 30.59 -19.42
CA THR A 295 -6.26 31.91 -18.82
C THR A 295 -4.94 32.57 -18.42
N THR A 296 -4.79 33.89 -18.62
CA THR A 296 -3.59 34.65 -18.21
C THR A 296 -3.49 34.89 -16.70
N ARG A 297 -4.62 34.72 -15.99
CA ARG A 297 -4.74 34.66 -14.52
C ARG A 297 -5.53 33.41 -14.08
N PRO A 298 -4.97 32.20 -14.26
CA PRO A 298 -5.62 30.94 -13.89
C PRO A 298 -6.21 30.96 -12.48
N GLU A 299 -5.49 31.59 -11.55
CA GLU A 299 -5.84 31.71 -10.14
C GLU A 299 -7.12 32.51 -9.86
N ALA A 300 -7.39 33.57 -10.61
CA ALA A 300 -8.54 34.45 -10.38
C ALA A 300 -9.85 33.86 -10.91
N CYS A 301 -9.78 33.00 -11.95
CA CYS A 301 -10.94 32.36 -12.56
C CYS A 301 -11.18 30.94 -12.03
N ALA A 302 -10.14 30.13 -11.82
CA ALA A 302 -10.33 28.69 -11.74
C ALA A 302 -10.71 28.18 -10.32
N PHE A 303 -10.49 28.98 -9.27
CA PHE A 303 -10.76 28.57 -7.89
C PHE A 303 -12.01 29.24 -7.26
N SER A 304 -12.62 30.21 -7.95
CA SER A 304 -13.71 31.06 -7.44
C SER A 304 -15.05 30.87 -8.17
N GLN A 305 -15.11 30.08 -9.26
CA GLN A 305 -16.21 30.11 -10.22
C GLN A 305 -17.17 28.91 -10.21
N PHE A 306 -16.91 27.86 -9.45
CA PHE A 306 -17.82 26.70 -9.42
C PHE A 306 -18.92 26.91 -8.38
N SER A 307 -20.17 26.77 -8.82
CA SER A 307 -21.31 26.72 -7.90
C SER A 307 -21.19 25.51 -6.98
N GLU A 308 -21.79 25.60 -5.79
CA GLU A 308 -21.90 24.48 -4.86
C GLU A 308 -22.60 23.28 -5.52
N GLU A 309 -23.56 23.55 -6.40
CA GLU A 309 -24.28 22.55 -7.19
C GLU A 309 -23.34 21.76 -8.13
N GLU A 310 -22.55 22.45 -8.96
CA GLU A 310 -21.56 21.81 -9.85
C GLU A 310 -20.53 20.99 -9.07
N ALA A 311 -20.06 21.53 -7.94
CA ALA A 311 -19.13 20.83 -7.07
C ALA A 311 -19.78 19.58 -6.44
N MET A 312 -21.04 19.65 -6.04
CA MET A 312 -21.78 18.51 -5.51
C MET A 312 -22.03 17.43 -6.57
N GLU A 313 -22.34 17.81 -7.81
CA GLU A 313 -22.59 16.88 -8.92
C GLU A 313 -21.37 15.98 -9.19
N VAL A 314 -20.17 16.56 -9.26
CA VAL A 314 -18.91 15.81 -9.48
C VAL A 314 -18.26 15.33 -8.17
N GLY A 315 -18.83 15.71 -7.03
CA GLY A 315 -18.36 15.42 -5.68
C GLY A 315 -16.99 15.99 -5.34
N GLY A 316 -16.78 17.24 -5.74
CA GLY A 316 -15.72 18.15 -5.32
C GLY A 316 -15.48 19.26 -6.35
N ASN A 317 -14.49 20.10 -6.11
CA ASN A 317 -14.10 21.16 -7.05
C ASN A 317 -13.60 20.53 -8.38
N PRO A 318 -14.24 20.81 -9.53
CA PRO A 318 -13.92 20.20 -10.82
C PRO A 318 -12.46 20.36 -11.25
N LEU A 319 -11.90 21.57 -11.10
CA LEU A 319 -10.51 21.84 -11.42
C LEU A 319 -9.55 21.02 -10.56
N LEU A 320 -9.74 21.03 -9.24
CA LEU A 320 -8.86 20.33 -8.30
C LEU A 320 -8.91 18.81 -8.50
N LEU A 321 -10.11 18.26 -8.75
CA LEU A 321 -10.28 16.86 -9.10
C LEU A 321 -9.63 16.51 -10.44
N GLY A 322 -9.87 17.35 -11.45
CA GLY A 322 -9.24 17.23 -12.76
C GLY A 322 -7.72 17.22 -12.66
N LEU A 323 -7.14 18.23 -12.01
CA LEU A 323 -5.71 18.40 -11.81
C LEU A 323 -5.10 17.17 -11.14
N ARG A 324 -5.77 16.64 -10.11
CA ARG A 324 -5.40 15.39 -9.45
C ARG A 324 -5.38 14.20 -10.42
N TYR A 325 -6.35 14.09 -11.32
CA TYR A 325 -6.40 12.99 -12.29
C TYR A 325 -5.30 13.10 -13.36
N VAL A 326 -5.04 14.31 -13.85
CA VAL A 326 -3.98 14.56 -14.84
C VAL A 326 -2.61 14.20 -14.32
N LEU A 327 -2.26 14.68 -13.13
CA LEU A 327 -0.95 14.41 -12.55
C LEU A 327 -0.77 12.91 -12.23
N LYS A 328 -1.82 12.27 -11.69
CA LYS A 328 -1.82 10.82 -11.46
C LYS A 328 -1.59 10.00 -12.72
N SER A 329 -2.06 10.49 -13.87
CA SER A 329 -2.00 9.76 -15.14
C SER A 329 -0.55 9.46 -15.58
N ARG A 330 0.42 10.28 -15.17
CA ARG A 330 1.86 10.10 -15.45
C ARG A 330 2.65 9.51 -14.29
N SER A 331 1.95 8.94 -13.28
CA SER A 331 2.59 8.50 -12.03
C SER A 331 3.41 9.60 -11.34
N LEU A 332 3.14 10.87 -11.66
CA LEU A 332 3.69 11.98 -10.89
C LEU A 332 3.01 11.92 -9.53
N ASP A 333 3.84 11.98 -8.49
CA ASP A 333 3.45 11.66 -7.12
C ASP A 333 2.15 12.39 -6.77
N SER A 334 1.13 11.58 -6.56
CA SER A 334 -0.24 11.90 -6.90
C SER A 334 -0.80 12.97 -5.98
N PHE A 335 -0.62 14.24 -6.33
CA PHE A 335 -1.15 15.34 -5.52
C PHE A 335 -0.81 15.17 -4.03
N GLY A 336 0.34 14.56 -3.72
CA GLY A 336 0.59 13.96 -2.41
C GLY A 336 0.18 14.99 -1.38
N HIS A 337 -0.94 14.78 -0.68
CA HIS A 337 -1.53 15.88 0.08
C HIS A 337 -0.49 16.40 1.08
N GLY A 338 0.41 15.54 1.56
CA GLY A 338 1.60 15.91 2.31
C GLY A 338 2.61 16.79 1.55
N LEU A 339 2.90 16.51 0.27
CA LEU A 339 3.78 17.35 -0.58
C LEU A 339 3.19 18.74 -0.79
N LEU A 340 1.90 18.84 -1.11
CA LEU A 340 1.23 20.13 -1.28
C LEU A 340 1.20 20.92 0.03
N LEU A 341 0.89 20.24 1.14
CA LEU A 341 0.97 20.84 2.47
C LEU A 341 2.41 21.30 2.77
N ARG A 342 3.43 20.53 2.37
CA ARG A 342 4.84 20.91 2.56
C ARG A 342 5.20 22.18 1.81
N GLU A 343 4.87 22.22 0.52
CA GLU A 343 5.16 23.35 -0.37
C GLU A 343 4.45 24.61 0.11
N ALA A 344 3.28 24.46 0.74
CA ALA A 344 2.54 25.54 1.38
C ALA A 344 2.98 25.88 2.82
N GLY A 345 4.02 25.23 3.36
CA GLY A 345 4.45 25.42 4.76
C GLY A 345 3.39 25.01 5.79
N LEU A 346 2.46 24.12 5.43
CA LEU A 346 1.40 23.59 6.28
C LEU A 346 1.83 22.30 6.99
N PRO A 347 1.30 22.02 8.20
CA PRO A 347 1.56 20.76 8.89
C PRO A 347 1.16 19.56 8.04
N GLN A 348 1.97 18.51 7.98
CA GLN A 348 1.66 17.26 7.25
C GLN A 348 0.89 16.24 8.10
N ASP A 349 0.16 16.72 9.09
CA ASP A 349 -0.62 15.86 9.97
C ASP A 349 -1.97 15.46 9.35
N THR A 350 -2.68 14.58 10.05
CA THR A 350 -3.97 14.07 9.58
C THR A 350 -5.05 15.17 9.52
N ALA A 351 -4.98 16.19 10.39
CA ALA A 351 -5.95 17.27 10.42
C ALA A 351 -5.81 18.18 9.18
N SER A 352 -4.59 18.54 8.81
CA SER A 352 -4.30 19.29 7.58
C SER A 352 -4.65 18.51 6.32
N LEU A 353 -4.42 17.19 6.30
CA LEU A 353 -4.87 16.33 5.20
C LEU A 353 -6.40 16.32 5.06
N TYR A 354 -7.12 16.26 6.18
CA TYR A 354 -8.59 16.39 6.17
C TYR A 354 -9.02 17.77 5.70
N ARG A 355 -8.40 18.84 6.20
CA ARG A 355 -8.69 20.23 5.80
C ARG A 355 -8.51 20.42 4.30
N LEU A 356 -7.39 19.95 3.75
CA LEU A 356 -7.13 19.98 2.32
C LEU A 356 -8.19 19.17 1.54
N SER A 357 -8.58 18.00 2.03
CA SER A 357 -9.67 17.24 1.40
C SER A 357 -11.01 17.98 1.42
N ARG A 358 -11.28 18.83 2.42
CA ARG A 358 -12.49 19.65 2.50
C ARG A 358 -12.45 20.81 1.51
N MET A 359 -11.29 21.46 1.34
CA MET A 359 -11.06 22.46 0.27
C MET A 359 -11.33 21.84 -1.11
N PHE A 360 -10.83 20.62 -1.34
CA PHE A 360 -11.05 19.87 -2.57
C PHE A 360 -12.51 19.50 -2.81
N ARG A 361 -13.31 19.43 -1.75
CA ARG A 361 -14.75 19.20 -1.82
C ARG A 361 -15.56 20.50 -1.92
N GLY A 362 -14.91 21.66 -1.89
CA GLY A 362 -15.59 22.96 -1.88
C GLY A 362 -16.25 23.30 -0.53
N GLU A 363 -16.03 22.49 0.52
CA GLU A 363 -16.69 22.68 1.82
C GLU A 363 -16.11 23.86 2.62
N ILE A 364 -14.90 24.28 2.29
CA ILE A 364 -14.21 25.42 2.91
C ILE A 364 -13.38 26.16 1.85
N PRO A 365 -13.10 27.47 2.03
CA PRO A 365 -12.23 28.21 1.15
C PRO A 365 -10.82 27.63 1.07
N LEU A 366 -10.17 27.80 -0.07
CA LEU A 366 -8.78 27.41 -0.28
C LEU A 366 -7.86 28.24 0.63
N ASP A 367 -6.82 27.61 1.19
CA ASP A 367 -5.80 28.33 1.96
C ASP A 367 -4.90 29.11 0.97
N PRO A 368 -4.72 30.44 1.12
CA PRO A 368 -3.91 31.24 0.18
C PRO A 368 -2.49 30.72 -0.01
N ARG A 369 -1.92 30.04 1.01
CA ARG A 369 -0.59 29.41 0.91
C ARG A 369 -0.51 28.28 -0.11
N LEU A 370 -1.65 27.78 -0.60
CA LEU A 370 -1.72 26.74 -1.61
C LEU A 370 -1.66 27.28 -3.04
N GLU A 371 -1.76 28.59 -3.24
CA GLU A 371 -1.81 29.19 -4.59
C GLU A 371 -0.56 28.87 -5.43
N ASP A 372 0.63 29.21 -4.93
CA ASP A 372 1.90 28.94 -5.63
C ASP A 372 2.15 27.44 -5.88
N PRO A 373 1.95 26.54 -4.88
CA PRO A 373 2.02 25.10 -5.11
C PRO A 373 1.05 24.63 -6.21
N LEU A 374 -0.20 25.11 -6.20
CA LEU A 374 -1.21 24.73 -7.20
C LEU A 374 -0.88 25.26 -8.59
N LYS A 375 -0.30 26.46 -8.69
CA LYS A 375 0.18 27.02 -9.96
C LYS A 375 1.25 26.12 -10.60
N THR A 376 2.23 25.73 -9.81
CA THR A 376 3.27 24.78 -10.24
C THR A 376 2.67 23.46 -10.78
N ARG A 377 1.57 23.01 -10.18
CA ARG A 377 0.84 21.81 -10.61
C ARG A 377 0.05 22.02 -11.90
N LEU A 378 -0.54 23.18 -12.09
CA LEU A 378 -1.24 23.53 -13.33
C LEU A 378 -0.27 23.54 -14.53
N ASP A 379 0.93 24.08 -14.35
CA ASP A 379 1.96 24.09 -15.39
C ASP A 379 2.38 22.66 -15.78
N GLN A 380 2.58 21.79 -14.78
CA GLN A 380 2.83 20.36 -15.01
C GLN A 380 1.67 19.69 -15.75
N ALA A 381 0.42 20.00 -15.40
CA ALA A 381 -0.75 19.44 -16.06
C ALA A 381 -0.87 19.88 -17.52
N LYS A 382 -0.53 21.14 -17.81
CA LYS A 382 -0.48 21.68 -19.17
C LYS A 382 0.46 20.87 -20.07
N GLU A 383 1.71 20.65 -19.61
CA GLU A 383 2.71 19.85 -20.34
C GLU A 383 2.20 18.42 -20.62
N ILE A 384 1.52 17.81 -19.64
CA ILE A 384 0.95 16.46 -19.79
C ILE A 384 -0.17 16.45 -20.83
N ILE A 385 -1.07 17.43 -20.80
CA ILE A 385 -2.18 17.53 -21.74
C ILE A 385 -1.64 17.69 -23.17
N GLU A 386 -0.71 18.63 -23.37
CA GLU A 386 -0.10 18.93 -24.67
C GLU A 386 0.67 17.73 -25.24
N SER A 387 1.41 17.00 -24.39
CA SER A 387 2.19 15.83 -24.81
C SER A 387 1.39 14.55 -25.05
N SER A 388 0.11 14.46 -24.63
CA SER A 388 -0.65 13.20 -24.65
C SER A 388 -1.36 12.85 -25.96
N ARG A 389 -1.27 13.71 -27.01
CA ARG A 389 -1.74 13.46 -28.40
C ARG A 389 -3.07 12.67 -28.53
N GLY A 390 -4.09 12.99 -27.73
CA GLY A 390 -5.42 12.36 -27.80
C GLY A 390 -5.65 11.11 -26.93
N THR A 391 -4.61 10.53 -26.32
CA THR A 391 -4.75 9.38 -25.39
C THR A 391 -5.14 9.79 -23.96
N PHE A 392 -5.20 11.08 -23.71
CA PHE A 392 -5.39 11.68 -22.40
C PHE A 392 -6.66 11.20 -21.67
N LYS A 393 -7.79 11.08 -22.39
CA LYS A 393 -9.06 10.58 -21.82
C LYS A 393 -8.94 9.14 -21.30
N GLN A 394 -8.18 8.29 -21.99
CA GLN A 394 -7.92 6.90 -21.57
C GLN A 394 -7.07 6.86 -20.29
N SER A 395 -6.10 7.77 -20.17
CA SER A 395 -5.24 7.87 -19.00
C SER A 395 -6.04 8.31 -17.75
N ILE A 396 -7.01 9.20 -17.90
CA ILE A 396 -7.95 9.59 -16.83
C ILE A 396 -8.85 8.40 -16.42
N PHE A 397 -9.35 7.62 -17.38
CA PHE A 397 -10.10 6.40 -17.06
C PHE A 397 -9.29 5.44 -16.18
N SER A 398 -8.03 5.19 -16.54
CA SER A 398 -7.15 4.32 -15.76
C SER A 398 -7.03 4.81 -14.31
N VAL A 399 -6.97 6.13 -14.08
CA VAL A 399 -6.93 6.71 -12.73
C VAL A 399 -8.25 6.50 -12.00
N LEU A 400 -9.39 6.90 -12.58
CA LEU A 400 -10.71 6.74 -11.96
C LEU A 400 -11.00 5.27 -11.62
N PHE A 401 -10.69 4.35 -12.53
CA PHE A 401 -10.92 2.92 -12.32
C PHE A 401 -9.93 2.32 -11.32
N LYS A 402 -8.61 2.37 -11.58
CA LYS A 402 -7.61 1.65 -10.77
C LYS A 402 -7.35 2.32 -9.43
N ASP A 403 -7.38 3.65 -9.37
CA ASP A 403 -7.04 4.38 -8.17
C ASP A 403 -8.22 4.75 -7.30
N GLU A 404 -9.41 4.96 -7.86
CA GLU A 404 -10.59 5.30 -7.07
C GLU A 404 -11.50 4.08 -6.93
N ALA A 405 -12.03 3.56 -8.04
CA ALA A 405 -13.07 2.53 -8.00
C ALA A 405 -12.60 1.23 -7.34
N ILE A 406 -11.43 0.74 -7.72
CA ILE A 406 -10.86 -0.49 -7.13
C ILE A 406 -10.55 -0.32 -5.64
N LYS A 407 -10.23 0.90 -5.18
CA LYS A 407 -9.83 1.17 -3.79
C LYS A 407 -11.01 1.48 -2.86
N VAL A 408 -12.25 1.49 -3.35
CA VAL A 408 -13.45 1.67 -2.52
C VAL A 408 -13.54 0.54 -1.49
N ARG A 409 -13.37 0.88 -0.20
CA ARG A 409 -13.32 -0.10 0.92
C ARG A 409 -14.64 -0.78 1.22
N GLN A 410 -15.74 -0.20 0.72
CA GLN A 410 -17.08 -0.73 0.83
C GLN A 410 -17.34 -1.80 -0.23
N VAL A 411 -16.65 -1.76 -1.37
CA VAL A 411 -16.73 -2.79 -2.42
C VAL A 411 -15.74 -3.90 -2.10
N GLU A 412 -16.24 -4.93 -1.40
CA GLU A 412 -15.44 -6.08 -0.96
C GLU A 412 -16.10 -7.40 -1.42
N PRO A 413 -16.04 -7.75 -2.71
CA PRO A 413 -16.80 -8.89 -3.25
C PRO A 413 -16.44 -10.22 -2.61
N LEU A 414 -15.16 -10.43 -2.24
CA LEU A 414 -14.75 -11.61 -1.47
C LEU A 414 -15.45 -11.69 -0.11
N LEU A 415 -15.51 -10.58 0.64
CA LEU A 415 -16.24 -10.56 1.90
C LEU A 415 -17.71 -10.90 1.68
N TRP A 416 -18.35 -10.31 0.67
CA TRP A 416 -19.75 -10.55 0.38
C TRP A 416 -20.03 -12.01 0.01
N LEU A 417 -19.12 -12.65 -0.73
CA LEU A 417 -19.18 -14.08 -1.03
C LEU A 417 -19.02 -14.92 0.24
N LEU A 418 -18.04 -14.62 1.09
CA LEU A 418 -17.83 -15.31 2.36
C LEU A 418 -19.02 -15.15 3.32
N GLN A 419 -19.69 -13.99 3.31
CA GLN A 419 -20.91 -13.78 4.09
C GLN A 419 -22.11 -14.55 3.55
N GLN A 420 -22.14 -14.87 2.25
CA GLN A 420 -23.23 -15.62 1.63
C GLN A 420 -23.03 -17.14 1.68
N GLY A 421 -21.80 -17.61 1.54
CA GLY A 421 -21.46 -19.04 1.54
C GLY A 421 -20.82 -19.55 2.82
N GLY A 422 -20.51 -18.66 3.77
CA GLY A 422 -19.88 -19.02 5.04
C GLY A 422 -20.86 -19.67 6.04
N PRO A 423 -20.35 -20.16 7.17
CA PRO A 423 -21.17 -20.75 8.23
C PRO A 423 -22.28 -19.78 8.67
N PRO A 424 -23.51 -20.26 8.97
CA PRO A 424 -24.63 -19.42 9.42
C PRO A 424 -24.38 -18.55 10.67
N ARG A 425 -23.24 -18.74 11.34
CA ARG A 425 -22.83 -18.05 12.58
C ARG A 425 -21.57 -17.19 12.42
N ALA A 426 -21.06 -17.01 11.20
CA ALA A 426 -19.88 -16.18 10.97
C ALA A 426 -20.21 -14.70 11.24
N ARG A 427 -19.54 -14.11 12.21
CA ARG A 427 -19.67 -12.68 12.56
C ARG A 427 -18.52 -11.88 11.95
N LEU A 428 -18.83 -10.76 11.33
CA LEU A 428 -17.82 -9.81 10.87
C LEU A 428 -17.25 -9.05 12.06
N GLU A 429 -15.96 -9.23 12.31
CA GLU A 429 -15.18 -8.45 13.27
C GLU A 429 -14.36 -7.41 12.51
N PRO A 430 -14.78 -6.13 12.48
CA PRO A 430 -14.08 -5.08 11.74
C PRO A 430 -12.71 -4.74 12.35
N SER A 431 -12.50 -5.09 13.62
CA SER A 431 -11.31 -4.75 14.38
C SER A 431 -10.91 -5.90 15.31
N PHE A 432 -10.72 -7.10 14.76
CA PHE A 432 -10.25 -8.23 15.56
C PHE A 432 -8.79 -7.98 15.97
N PRO A 433 -8.43 -8.08 17.26
CA PRO A 433 -7.05 -7.87 17.68
C PRO A 433 -6.16 -8.95 17.05
N SER A 434 -5.11 -8.55 16.34
CA SER A 434 -4.05 -9.49 15.93
C SER A 434 -2.78 -9.30 16.75
N LEU A 435 -2.69 -8.15 17.42
CA LEU A 435 -1.82 -7.87 18.55
C LEU A 435 -2.74 -7.31 19.64
N VAL A 436 -2.45 -7.54 20.91
CA VAL A 436 -3.26 -7.00 22.00
C VAL A 436 -2.35 -6.10 22.83
N ASP A 437 -2.77 -4.85 23.00
CA ASP A 437 -2.33 -4.06 24.15
C ASP A 437 -3.43 -4.11 25.23
N PRO A 438 -3.16 -3.69 26.48
CA PRO A 438 -4.14 -3.72 27.56
C PRO A 438 -5.43 -2.92 27.29
N SER A 439 -5.46 -2.06 26.26
CA SER A 439 -6.64 -1.30 25.83
C SER A 439 -7.43 -1.97 24.68
N GLY A 440 -6.92 -3.07 24.13
CA GLY A 440 -7.56 -3.89 23.11
C GLY A 440 -7.47 -3.36 21.66
N ARG A 441 -6.58 -2.39 21.36
CA ARG A 441 -6.65 -1.63 20.07
C ARG A 441 -5.42 -1.71 19.17
N ALA A 442 -4.35 -2.39 19.55
CA ALA A 442 -3.11 -2.43 18.78
C ALA A 442 -3.17 -3.43 17.60
N GLY A 443 -3.05 -3.00 16.35
CA GLY A 443 -2.88 -3.92 15.21
C GLY A 443 -4.09 -4.84 14.98
N THR A 444 -5.18 -4.28 14.48
CA THR A 444 -6.40 -5.04 14.22
C THR A 444 -6.46 -5.58 12.79
N VAL A 445 -7.14 -6.71 12.62
CA VAL A 445 -7.43 -7.34 11.34
C VAL A 445 -8.93 -7.47 11.17
N ARG A 446 -9.42 -7.18 9.96
CA ARG A 446 -10.81 -7.46 9.61
C ARG A 446 -10.97 -8.94 9.36
N LEU A 447 -11.81 -9.61 10.13
CA LEU A 447 -12.01 -11.06 10.06
C LEU A 447 -13.50 -11.41 10.03
N LEU A 448 -13.81 -12.56 9.47
CA LEU A 448 -15.03 -13.30 9.81
C LEU A 448 -14.67 -14.33 10.86
N VAL A 449 -15.39 -14.34 11.98
CA VAL A 449 -15.14 -15.24 13.12
C VAL A 449 -16.33 -16.19 13.26
N SER A 450 -16.05 -17.49 13.39
CA SER A 450 -17.05 -18.54 13.57
C SER A 450 -16.50 -19.63 14.48
N GLY A 451 -16.78 -19.57 15.78
CA GLY A 451 -16.23 -20.51 16.75
C GLY A 451 -14.71 -20.45 16.79
N SER A 452 -14.03 -21.60 16.63
CA SER A 452 -12.57 -21.69 16.60
C SER A 452 -11.95 -21.41 15.22
N ALA A 453 -12.71 -20.82 14.30
CA ALA A 453 -12.28 -20.48 12.95
C ALA A 453 -12.31 -18.97 12.70
N LEU A 454 -11.25 -18.47 12.05
CA LEU A 454 -11.20 -17.11 11.50
C LEU A 454 -10.94 -17.15 10.00
N ALA A 455 -11.51 -16.19 9.28
CA ALA A 455 -11.25 -15.96 7.87
C ALA A 455 -10.85 -14.51 7.60
N HIS A 456 -9.67 -14.32 7.01
CA HIS A 456 -9.22 -13.06 6.44
C HIS A 456 -9.30 -13.12 4.92
N TRP A 457 -9.50 -11.97 4.28
CA TRP A 457 -9.52 -11.88 2.82
C TRP A 457 -8.71 -10.67 2.34
N LYS A 458 -8.10 -10.80 1.16
CA LYS A 458 -7.41 -9.70 0.52
C LYS A 458 -7.45 -9.83 -1.00
N THR A 459 -7.74 -8.72 -1.67
CA THR A 459 -7.49 -8.60 -3.11
C THR A 459 -6.10 -7.98 -3.35
N ALA A 460 -5.24 -8.68 -4.07
CA ALA A 460 -4.02 -8.17 -4.66
C ALA A 460 -4.29 -7.70 -6.10
N HIS A 461 -3.84 -6.48 -6.40
CA HIS A 461 -3.93 -5.91 -7.73
C HIS A 461 -2.58 -6.02 -8.44
N LYS A 462 -2.48 -6.92 -9.45
CA LYS A 462 -1.38 -7.03 -10.45
C LYS A 462 -0.11 -6.26 -10.07
N GLY A 463 0.69 -6.79 -9.14
CA GLY A 463 2.03 -6.28 -8.82
C GLY A 463 2.16 -4.87 -8.24
N GLN A 464 1.09 -4.06 -8.09
CA GLN A 464 1.25 -2.68 -7.63
C GLN A 464 1.62 -2.57 -6.15
N ARG A 465 1.22 -3.53 -5.31
CA ARG A 465 1.67 -3.62 -3.91
C ARG A 465 1.75 -5.08 -3.48
N ASP A 466 2.96 -5.59 -3.26
CA ASP A 466 3.19 -6.87 -2.59
C ASP A 466 2.68 -6.80 -1.14
N LYS A 467 1.68 -7.63 -0.84
CA LYS A 467 1.04 -7.75 0.48
C LYS A 467 1.46 -9.01 1.23
N THR A 468 2.36 -9.82 0.67
CA THR A 468 2.81 -11.09 1.24
C THR A 468 3.32 -10.91 2.67
N LYS A 469 4.27 -9.98 2.88
CA LYS A 469 4.83 -9.70 4.21
C LYS A 469 3.76 -9.24 5.21
N GLU A 470 2.84 -8.36 4.79
CA GLU A 470 1.78 -7.86 5.68
C GLU A 470 0.83 -8.98 6.13
N LEU A 471 0.39 -9.81 5.18
CA LEU A 471 -0.51 -10.92 5.47
C LEU A 471 0.18 -12.02 6.28
N ALA A 472 1.45 -12.27 6.02
CA ALA A 472 2.23 -13.24 6.76
C ALA A 472 2.43 -12.82 8.23
N ALA A 473 2.81 -11.57 8.50
CA ALA A 473 2.88 -11.08 9.88
C ALA A 473 1.54 -11.15 10.60
N LYS A 474 0.43 -10.85 9.93
CA LYS A 474 -0.90 -11.00 10.51
C LYS A 474 -1.20 -12.45 10.88
N GLY A 475 -0.86 -13.40 10.03
CA GLY A 475 -1.04 -14.83 10.32
C GLY A 475 -0.21 -15.28 11.52
N PHE A 476 1.05 -14.87 11.60
CA PHE A 476 1.92 -15.15 12.75
C PHE A 476 1.37 -14.54 14.03
N SER A 477 0.95 -13.28 13.97
CA SER A 477 0.44 -12.55 15.14
C SER A 477 -0.87 -13.18 15.63
N LEU A 478 -1.79 -13.52 14.72
CA LEU A 478 -3.01 -14.25 15.08
C LEU A 478 -2.71 -15.63 15.68
N ALA A 479 -1.72 -16.36 15.16
CA ALA A 479 -1.34 -17.65 15.71
C ALA A 479 -0.72 -17.56 17.11
N ALA A 480 0.07 -16.52 17.37
CA ALA A 480 0.71 -16.28 18.66
C ALA A 480 -0.28 -15.76 19.70
N MET A 481 -1.16 -14.82 19.32
CA MET A 481 -2.10 -14.16 20.23
C MET A 481 -3.38 -14.94 20.48
N HIS A 482 -3.78 -15.78 19.52
CA HIS A 482 -5.02 -16.55 19.57
C HIS A 482 -4.76 -18.04 19.34
N PRO A 483 -4.00 -18.71 20.24
CA PRO A 483 -3.71 -20.13 20.12
C PRO A 483 -4.96 -21.01 20.19
N GLU A 484 -6.05 -20.52 20.79
CA GLU A 484 -7.36 -21.18 20.85
C GLU A 484 -8.04 -21.31 19.49
N ILE A 485 -7.63 -20.51 18.50
CA ILE A 485 -8.17 -20.56 17.15
C ILE A 485 -7.44 -21.63 16.37
N SER A 486 -8.10 -22.78 16.18
CA SER A 486 -7.52 -23.93 15.48
C SER A 486 -7.47 -23.78 13.96
N ARG A 487 -8.33 -22.92 13.37
CA ARG A 487 -8.44 -22.77 11.91
C ARG A 487 -8.34 -21.31 11.48
N ARG A 488 -7.27 -20.98 10.75
CA ARG A 488 -7.01 -19.64 10.20
C ARG A 488 -7.03 -19.70 8.68
N TYR A 489 -8.08 -19.14 8.08
CA TYR A 489 -8.31 -19.12 6.64
C TYR A 489 -7.87 -17.79 6.02
N LEU A 490 -7.12 -17.84 4.93
CA LEU A 490 -6.74 -16.66 4.15
C LEU A 490 -7.23 -16.79 2.71
N PHE A 491 -8.14 -15.91 2.30
CA PHE A 491 -8.68 -15.85 0.94
C PHE A 491 -8.01 -14.73 0.13
N LEU A 492 -7.47 -15.06 -1.03
CA LEU A 492 -6.60 -14.17 -1.80
C LEU A 492 -7.10 -13.98 -3.22
N ASP A 493 -7.83 -12.92 -3.50
CA ASP A 493 -8.14 -12.51 -4.88
C ASP A 493 -6.91 -11.83 -5.48
N GLY A 494 -6.52 -12.14 -6.72
CA GLY A 494 -5.32 -11.54 -7.32
C GLY A 494 -4.26 -12.54 -7.79
N GLU A 495 -3.27 -12.02 -8.53
CA GLU A 495 -2.17 -12.83 -9.06
C GLU A 495 -1.13 -12.96 -7.96
N TRP A 496 -0.86 -14.19 -7.52
CA TRP A 496 0.10 -14.49 -6.47
C TRP A 496 1.10 -15.50 -7.01
N SER A 497 2.39 -15.21 -6.85
CA SER A 497 3.44 -16.14 -7.27
C SER A 497 3.47 -17.37 -6.34
N PRO A 498 3.94 -18.53 -6.83
CA PRO A 498 4.15 -19.71 -5.99
C PRO A 498 5.03 -19.42 -4.75
N LYS A 499 6.07 -18.60 -4.93
CA LYS A 499 6.93 -18.13 -3.82
C LYS A 499 6.10 -17.44 -2.73
N ASN A 500 5.23 -16.50 -3.11
CA ASN A 500 4.42 -15.75 -2.15
C ASN A 500 3.40 -16.63 -1.44
N LEU A 501 2.75 -17.56 -2.16
CA LEU A 501 1.83 -18.52 -1.56
C LEU A 501 2.52 -19.46 -0.57
N GLY A 502 3.74 -19.90 -0.88
CA GLY A 502 4.59 -20.66 0.04
C GLY A 502 4.85 -19.94 1.36
N ILE A 503 5.22 -18.65 1.28
CA ILE A 503 5.44 -17.79 2.46
C ILE A 503 4.15 -17.65 3.29
N LEU A 504 3.01 -17.47 2.64
CA LEU A 504 1.72 -17.35 3.33
C LEU A 504 1.33 -18.66 4.02
N ALA A 505 1.58 -19.81 3.41
CA ALA A 505 1.31 -21.10 4.03
C ALA A 505 2.19 -21.38 5.26
N THR A 506 3.40 -20.81 5.34
CA THR A 506 4.29 -20.99 6.50
C THR A 506 4.14 -19.90 7.56
N SER A 507 3.16 -19.00 7.42
CA SER A 507 3.04 -17.80 8.28
C SER A 507 1.82 -17.80 9.20
N GLY A 508 1.44 -18.96 9.72
CA GLY A 508 0.37 -19.07 10.70
C GLY A 508 -1.04 -19.19 10.15
N TRP A 509 -1.22 -19.02 8.84
CA TRP A 509 -2.46 -19.40 8.18
C TRP A 509 -2.56 -20.93 8.10
N THR A 510 -3.65 -21.50 8.58
CA THR A 510 -3.92 -22.95 8.46
C THR A 510 -4.25 -23.31 7.01
N HIS A 511 -4.99 -22.46 6.31
CA HIS A 511 -5.35 -22.66 4.91
C HIS A 511 -5.25 -21.36 4.12
N VAL A 512 -4.59 -21.42 2.97
CA VAL A 512 -4.45 -20.30 2.03
C VAL A 512 -5.19 -20.64 0.73
N TYR A 513 -6.18 -19.83 0.37
CA TYR A 513 -7.03 -19.99 -0.81
C TYR A 513 -6.69 -18.92 -1.85
N PRO A 514 -5.77 -19.21 -2.80
CA PRO A 514 -5.55 -18.34 -3.95
C PRO A 514 -6.76 -18.35 -4.89
N ILE A 515 -7.36 -17.18 -5.04
CA ILE A 515 -8.36 -16.82 -6.03
C ILE A 515 -7.60 -16.07 -7.16
N SER A 516 -6.71 -16.81 -7.84
CA SER A 516 -5.85 -16.32 -8.94
C SER A 516 -6.30 -16.70 -10.36
N ALA A 517 -6.03 -15.81 -11.33
CA ALA A 517 -6.40 -15.94 -12.76
C ALA A 517 -5.50 -16.87 -13.58
N LEU A 518 -4.47 -17.46 -12.97
CA LEU A 518 -3.71 -18.52 -13.61
C LEU A 518 -4.58 -19.79 -13.59
N GLY A 519 -5.33 -19.96 -14.68
CA GLY A 519 -6.15 -21.13 -14.93
C GLY A 519 -5.34 -22.44 -15.01
N PRO A 520 -6.01 -23.56 -15.30
CA PRO A 520 -5.55 -24.95 -15.06
C PRO A 520 -4.34 -25.42 -15.91
N VAL A 521 -3.61 -24.53 -16.56
CA VAL A 521 -2.45 -24.87 -17.40
C VAL A 521 -1.35 -25.58 -16.61
N PHE A 522 -1.31 -25.45 -15.28
CA PHE A 522 -0.37 -26.18 -14.42
C PHE A 522 -0.89 -27.48 -13.78
N MET A 523 -2.16 -27.86 -13.97
CA MET A 523 -2.74 -29.03 -13.27
C MET A 523 -3.55 -29.94 -14.19
N LYS A 524 -2.96 -30.35 -15.32
CA LYS A 524 -3.46 -31.47 -16.15
C LYS A 524 -3.13 -32.87 -15.59
N LYS A 525 -2.74 -33.00 -14.31
CA LYS A 525 -2.57 -34.31 -13.67
C LYS A 525 -3.36 -34.41 -12.37
N ARG A 526 -4.55 -35.03 -12.51
CA ARG A 526 -5.38 -35.71 -11.49
C ARG A 526 -5.86 -34.83 -10.33
N PHE A 527 -7.17 -34.69 -10.16
CA PHE A 527 -7.95 -35.35 -9.11
C PHE A 527 -9.44 -35.06 -9.34
N THR A 528 -10.26 -36.10 -9.27
CA THR A 528 -11.72 -36.03 -9.43
C THR A 528 -12.38 -36.10 -8.06
N LYS A 529 -13.47 -35.32 -7.94
CA LYS A 529 -14.62 -35.42 -7.02
C LYS A 529 -14.52 -34.91 -5.56
N LYS A 530 -15.46 -33.98 -5.32
CA LYS A 530 -16.25 -33.68 -4.11
C LYS A 530 -15.50 -33.18 -2.86
N SER A 531 -15.53 -31.86 -2.69
CA SER A 531 -15.53 -31.21 -1.38
C SER A 531 -16.73 -30.28 -1.28
N VAL A 532 -17.80 -30.81 -0.69
CA VAL A 532 -18.88 -30.00 -0.09
C VAL A 532 -18.31 -29.45 1.22
N TRP A 533 -18.50 -28.15 1.45
CA TRP A 533 -18.11 -27.48 2.68
C TRP A 533 -18.79 -28.15 3.88
N VAL A 534 -17.98 -28.63 4.84
CA VAL A 534 -18.43 -29.08 6.17
C VAL A 534 -17.85 -28.16 7.23
#